data_AF-B4VV13-F1
#
_entry.id   AF-B4VV13-F1
#
_cell.length_a   1.000
_cell.length_b   1.000
_cell.length_c   1.000
_cell.angle_alpha   90.00
_cell.angle_beta   90.00
_cell.angle_gamma   90.00
#
_symmetry.space_group_name_H-M   'P 1'
#
loop_
_entity.id
_entity.type
_entity.pdbx_description
1 polymer ?
#
loop_
_entity_poly.entity_id
_entity_poly.type
_entity_poly.pdbx_seq_one_letter_code
_entity_poly.pdbx_strand_id
1 'polypeptide(L)'
;MKLRNLLLSGIVSVSVLGVPSLSLASTGVRQMRVNESSVSEIRLAPGYGINISFIRTGEVIEKVWLDNPSWVVLDVDGCLAGLGESKCEASSARVLHLRRIEPLSIPGLPSATSAQLTVITRSASFERRLSVFRVVRASSPPDYHTVEVVPPGVPGRLVDVSALERGRQEAIRQNWLESGSLLDRRIVQFLSLLAAYRLEDARQKAGISLELVERLEQLGRGEDLGFSDGGKPSVELQGEQ
;
A
#
# COMPACT_ATOMS: atom_id res chain seq x y z
N MET A 1 -4.92 89.32 16.39
CA MET A 1 -3.93 88.39 15.79
C MET A 1 -4.53 86.99 15.81
N LYS A 2 -4.75 86.37 14.64
CA LYS A 2 -5.36 85.04 14.44
C LYS A 2 -4.29 83.94 14.49
N LEU A 3 -4.56 82.80 15.12
CA LEU A 3 -4.03 81.45 14.77
C LEU A 3 -4.75 80.43 15.69
N ARG A 4 -5.87 79.80 15.27
CA ARG A 4 -6.00 78.48 14.62
C ARG A 4 -5.25 77.34 15.34
N ASN A 5 -5.95 76.62 16.23
CA ASN A 5 -5.55 75.28 16.68
C ASN A 5 -6.18 74.23 15.75
N LEU A 6 -5.33 73.46 15.07
CA LEU A 6 -5.71 72.32 14.24
C LEU A 6 -5.72 71.03 15.09
N LEU A 7 -6.79 70.27 14.91
CA LEU A 7 -6.94 68.88 15.33
C LEU A 7 -5.94 67.98 14.58
N LEU A 8 -5.31 67.03 15.28
CA LEU A 8 -4.75 65.83 14.67
C LEU A 8 -5.17 64.62 15.51
N SER A 9 -6.22 63.95 15.02
CA SER A 9 -6.63 62.61 15.45
C SER A 9 -5.69 61.60 14.81
N GLY A 10 -4.81 60.99 15.60
CA GLY A 10 -3.93 59.90 15.16
C GLY A 10 -4.63 58.56 15.32
N ILE A 11 -5.04 57.96 14.20
CA ILE A 11 -5.53 56.57 14.16
C ILE A 11 -4.30 55.65 14.16
N VAL A 12 -4.09 54.91 15.24
CA VAL A 12 -3.08 53.84 15.28
C VAL A 12 -3.67 52.61 14.60
N SER A 13 -3.23 52.33 13.37
CA SER A 13 -3.50 51.05 12.70
C SER A 13 -2.62 49.96 13.31
N VAL A 14 -3.23 49.02 14.02
CA VAL A 14 -2.57 47.80 14.48
C VAL A 14 -2.56 46.82 13.30
N SER A 15 -1.43 46.73 12.61
CA SER A 15 -1.21 45.69 11.60
C SER A 15 -1.02 44.34 12.30
N VAL A 16 -2.03 43.47 12.20
CA VAL A 16 -1.93 42.07 12.61
C VAL A 16 -0.94 41.38 11.67
N LEU A 17 0.28 41.13 12.16
CA LEU A 17 1.25 40.28 11.47
C LEU A 17 0.67 38.86 11.42
N GLY A 18 0.20 38.47 10.24
CA GLY A 18 -0.20 37.10 9.95
C GLY A 18 0.99 36.20 10.18
N VAL A 19 0.92 35.39 11.25
CA VAL A 19 1.87 34.31 11.47
C VAL A 19 1.71 33.35 10.27
N PRO A 20 2.77 33.07 9.50
CA PRO A 20 2.68 32.06 8.47
C PRO A 20 2.39 30.74 9.16
N SER A 21 1.22 30.16 8.89
CA SER A 21 0.91 28.79 9.26
C SER A 21 1.90 27.88 8.55
N LEU A 22 2.96 27.48 9.25
CA LEU A 22 3.85 26.41 8.81
C LEU A 22 3.03 25.12 8.82
N SER A 23 2.48 24.77 7.66
CA SER A 23 1.95 23.43 7.43
C SER A 23 3.12 22.45 7.36
N LEU A 24 3.52 21.92 8.51
CA LEU A 24 4.35 20.72 8.59
C LEU A 24 3.45 19.49 8.43
N ALA A 25 2.94 19.29 7.22
CA ALA A 25 2.36 18.02 6.81
C ALA A 25 3.44 17.20 6.10
N SER A 26 4.45 16.70 6.81
CA SER A 26 5.29 15.63 6.25
C SER A 26 4.55 14.30 6.41
N THR A 27 3.53 14.09 5.58
CA THR A 27 2.92 12.77 5.34
C THR A 27 3.89 11.90 4.52
N GLY A 28 5.14 11.76 5.00
CA GLY A 28 6.29 11.28 4.23
C GLY A 28 6.33 9.77 4.01
N VAL A 29 5.24 9.20 3.52
CA VAL A 29 5.15 7.81 3.10
C VAL A 29 5.07 7.77 1.58
N ARG A 30 6.05 7.12 0.94
CA ARG A 30 6.03 6.84 -0.48
C ARG A 30 5.58 5.41 -0.70
N GLN A 31 4.48 5.22 -1.41
CA GLN A 31 4.04 3.86 -1.74
C GLN A 31 4.81 3.31 -2.93
N MET A 32 5.21 2.05 -2.84
CA MET A 32 5.77 1.27 -3.94
C MET A 32 4.91 0.03 -4.12
N ARG A 33 4.41 -0.19 -5.34
CA ARG A 33 3.62 -1.38 -5.64
C ARG A 33 4.53 -2.54 -6.01
N VAL A 34 4.17 -3.70 -5.49
CA VAL A 34 4.76 -4.96 -5.92
C VAL A 34 4.49 -5.20 -7.41
N ASN A 35 5.49 -5.70 -8.15
CA ASN A 35 5.46 -6.02 -9.59
C ASN A 35 5.36 -4.81 -10.54
N GLU A 36 5.64 -3.59 -10.08
CA GLU A 36 5.96 -2.51 -11.02
C GLU A 36 7.32 -2.80 -11.67
N SER A 37 7.37 -2.73 -13.00
CA SER A 37 8.55 -3.08 -13.82
C SER A 37 9.75 -2.15 -13.63
N SER A 38 9.61 -1.09 -12.83
CA SER A 38 10.65 -0.10 -12.52
C SER A 38 11.39 -0.49 -11.23
N VAL A 39 12.73 -0.54 -11.31
CA VAL A 39 13.58 -0.66 -10.12
C VAL A 39 13.36 0.59 -9.25
N SER A 40 12.88 0.40 -8.03
CA SER A 40 12.55 1.51 -7.14
C SER A 40 13.80 2.08 -6.46
N GLU A 41 13.97 3.39 -6.56
CA GLU A 41 15.13 4.09 -6.02
C GLU A 41 14.89 4.56 -4.57
N ILE A 42 15.81 4.24 -3.67
CA ILE A 42 15.86 4.69 -2.27
C ILE A 42 16.99 5.71 -2.13
N ARG A 43 16.65 6.93 -1.73
CA ARG A 43 17.62 8.02 -1.57
C ARG A 43 18.02 8.15 -0.10
N LEU A 44 19.30 7.94 0.22
CA LEU A 44 19.83 8.04 1.59
C LEU A 44 20.70 9.28 1.78
N ALA A 45 20.27 10.17 2.68
CA ALA A 45 21.00 11.36 3.07
C ALA A 45 21.75 11.15 4.41
N PRO A 46 22.88 11.84 4.64
CA PRO A 46 23.56 11.81 5.93
C PRO A 46 22.63 12.26 7.07
N GLY A 47 22.63 11.53 8.19
CA GLY A 47 21.82 11.87 9.37
C GLY A 47 20.35 11.46 9.29
N TYR A 48 19.89 10.86 8.17
CA TYR A 48 18.51 10.40 7.99
C TYR A 48 18.46 8.93 7.61
N GLY A 49 17.55 8.19 8.23
CA GLY A 49 17.23 6.80 7.87
C GLY A 49 15.94 6.71 7.07
N ILE A 50 15.82 5.65 6.27
CA ILE A 50 14.60 5.33 5.51
C ILE A 50 14.12 3.95 5.92
N ASN A 51 12.82 3.82 6.17
CA ASN A 51 12.17 2.53 6.39
C ASN A 51 11.61 1.97 5.08
N ILE A 52 11.71 0.66 4.87
CA ILE A 52 10.97 -0.07 3.82
C ILE A 52 10.04 -1.03 4.56
N SER A 53 8.73 -0.81 4.44
CA SER A 53 7.71 -1.54 5.20
C SER A 53 6.93 -2.52 4.33
N PHE A 54 6.92 -3.78 4.71
CA PHE A 54 6.10 -4.85 4.13
C PHE A 54 4.86 -5.15 4.99
N ILE A 55 4.57 -4.31 6.00
CA ILE A 55 3.42 -4.51 6.90
C ILE A 55 2.11 -4.57 6.11
N ARG A 56 1.94 -3.72 5.08
CA ARG A 56 0.71 -3.67 4.27
C ARG A 56 0.53 -4.85 3.33
N THR A 57 1.60 -5.51 2.91
CA THR A 57 1.48 -6.78 2.16
C THR A 57 1.21 -7.96 3.10
N GLY A 58 1.41 -7.78 4.41
CA GLY A 58 1.34 -8.85 5.40
C GLY A 58 2.50 -9.85 5.29
N GLU A 59 3.48 -9.59 4.43
CA GLU A 59 4.58 -10.49 4.17
C GLU A 59 5.66 -10.39 5.24
N VAL A 60 6.33 -11.51 5.50
CA VAL A 60 7.47 -11.60 6.40
C VAL A 60 8.75 -11.64 5.57
N ILE A 61 9.77 -10.89 5.99
CA ILE A 61 11.07 -10.87 5.36
C ILE A 61 11.82 -12.15 5.73
N GLU A 62 12.23 -12.92 4.72
CA GLU A 62 13.01 -14.14 4.91
C GLU A 62 14.50 -13.92 4.69
N LYS A 63 14.85 -13.03 3.76
CA LYS A 63 16.25 -12.78 3.39
C LYS A 63 16.45 -11.40 2.80
N VAL A 64 17.62 -10.82 3.05
CA VAL A 64 18.04 -9.54 2.51
C VAL A 64 19.48 -9.65 2.01
N TRP A 65 19.73 -9.07 0.84
CA TRP A 65 21.07 -8.91 0.28
C TRP A 65 21.33 -7.44 -0.01
N LEU A 66 22.50 -6.96 0.41
CA LEU A 66 22.99 -5.62 0.14
C LEU A 66 24.35 -5.74 -0.57
N ASP A 67 24.38 -5.42 -1.85
CA ASP A 67 25.53 -5.73 -2.70
C ASP A 67 26.73 -4.82 -2.43
N ASN A 68 26.51 -3.61 -1.91
CA ASN A 68 27.58 -2.72 -1.50
C ASN A 68 27.33 -2.14 -0.10
N PRO A 69 27.87 -2.79 0.96
CA PRO A 69 27.71 -2.33 2.33
C PRO A 69 28.72 -1.24 2.74
N SER A 70 29.59 -0.75 1.85
CA SER A 70 30.65 0.19 2.23
C SER A 70 30.15 1.54 2.77
N TRP A 71 28.90 1.92 2.51
CA TRP A 71 28.35 3.21 2.96
C TRP A 71 26.90 3.13 3.43
N VAL A 72 26.31 1.93 3.48
CA VAL A 72 24.93 1.67 3.91
C VAL A 72 24.96 0.56 4.94
N VAL A 73 24.21 0.74 6.02
CA VAL A 73 23.89 -0.34 6.95
C VAL A 73 22.38 -0.48 7.03
N LEU A 74 21.95 -1.69 7.37
CA LEU A 74 20.54 -2.04 7.48
C LEU A 74 20.26 -2.68 8.84
N ASP A 75 19.02 -2.54 9.28
CA ASP A 75 18.48 -3.13 10.50
C ASP A 75 17.01 -3.55 10.27
N VAL A 76 16.42 -4.30 11.20
CA VAL A 76 15.07 -4.86 11.09
C VAL A 76 14.26 -4.68 12.38
N ASP A 77 12.94 -4.62 12.27
CA ASP A 77 12.01 -4.50 13.41
C ASP A 77 11.74 -5.82 14.17
N GLY A 78 12.18 -6.94 13.61
CA GLY A 78 11.97 -8.28 14.16
C GLY A 78 13.16 -9.19 13.93
N CYS A 79 12.96 -10.50 14.08
CA CYS A 79 14.05 -11.46 13.85
C CYS A 79 14.21 -11.70 12.35
N LEU A 80 15.45 -11.64 11.86
CA LEU A 80 15.83 -12.05 10.51
C LEU A 80 17.08 -12.93 10.60
N ALA A 81 16.92 -14.21 10.28
CA ALA A 81 18.03 -15.16 10.33
C ALA A 81 19.16 -14.72 9.38
N GLY A 82 20.41 -14.75 9.88
CA GLY A 82 21.59 -14.36 9.10
C GLY A 82 21.88 -12.86 9.10
N LEU A 83 21.11 -12.05 9.83
CA LEU A 83 21.43 -10.66 10.12
C LEU A 83 21.75 -10.51 11.62
N GLY A 84 23.04 -10.38 11.96
CA GLY A 84 23.52 -10.29 13.36
C GLY A 84 23.82 -11.66 14.01
N GLU A 85 24.10 -11.65 15.32
CA GLU A 85 24.55 -12.83 16.08
C GLU A 85 23.40 -13.65 16.72
N SER A 86 22.16 -13.18 16.67
CA SER A 86 21.03 -13.81 17.35
C SER A 86 20.49 -15.02 16.58
N LYS A 87 20.27 -16.14 17.29
CA LYS A 87 19.57 -17.30 16.76
C LYS A 87 18.07 -16.97 16.66
N CYS A 88 17.56 -16.87 15.44
CA CYS A 88 16.12 -16.76 15.19
C CYS A 88 15.49 -18.15 15.10
N GLU A 89 14.47 -18.43 15.92
CA GLU A 89 13.63 -19.64 15.74
C GLU A 89 12.73 -19.52 14.50
N ALA A 90 12.22 -18.31 14.23
CA ALA A 90 11.48 -17.97 13.02
C ALA A 90 11.70 -16.51 12.63
N SER A 91 11.70 -16.21 11.33
CA SER A 91 11.73 -14.83 10.85
C SER A 91 10.41 -14.13 11.18
N SER A 92 10.48 -12.92 11.71
CA SER A 92 9.33 -12.08 12.05
C SER A 92 9.45 -10.63 11.55
N ALA A 93 10.61 -10.28 10.99
CA ALA A 93 10.89 -8.96 10.42
C ALA A 93 9.92 -8.61 9.29
N ARG A 94 9.43 -7.38 9.30
CA ARG A 94 8.53 -6.81 8.28
C ARG A 94 8.96 -5.43 7.82
N VAL A 95 9.85 -4.78 8.54
CA VAL A 95 10.39 -3.46 8.22
C VAL A 95 11.91 -3.56 8.13
N LEU A 96 12.46 -3.01 7.05
CA LEU A 96 13.90 -2.75 6.92
C LEU A 96 14.16 -1.29 7.23
N HIS A 97 15.11 -1.02 8.10
CA HIS A 97 15.61 0.31 8.34
C HIS A 97 16.98 0.47 7.67
N LEU A 98 17.13 1.44 6.77
CA LEU A 98 18.37 1.74 6.07
C LEU A 98 18.93 3.07 6.57
N ARG A 99 20.23 3.11 6.86
CA ARG A 99 20.93 4.38 7.14
C ARG A 99 22.25 4.45 6.40
N ARG A 100 22.63 5.68 6.04
CA ARG A 100 23.96 5.97 5.52
C ARG A 100 24.97 6.03 6.66
N ILE A 101 26.16 5.49 6.41
CA ILE A 101 27.33 5.64 7.28
C ILE A 101 28.45 6.40 6.55
N GLU A 102 29.50 6.75 7.28
CA GLU A 102 30.73 7.21 6.65
C GLU A 102 31.29 6.09 5.76
N PRO A 103 31.67 6.37 4.50
CA PRO A 103 32.18 5.33 3.61
C PRO A 103 33.40 4.61 4.19
N LEU A 104 33.31 3.29 4.25
CA LEU A 104 34.37 2.38 4.64
C LEU A 104 35.17 1.95 3.40
N SER A 105 36.48 1.85 3.55
CA SER A 105 37.33 1.18 2.56
C SER A 105 37.34 -0.32 2.86
N ILE A 106 36.68 -1.12 2.03
CA ILE A 106 36.62 -2.57 2.16
C ILE A 106 37.51 -3.18 1.07
N PRO A 107 38.63 -3.86 1.42
CA PRO A 107 39.51 -4.47 0.44
C PRO A 107 38.75 -5.41 -0.52
N GLY A 108 38.99 -5.25 -1.82
CA GLY A 108 38.34 -6.06 -2.86
C GLY A 108 36.92 -5.64 -3.24
N LEU A 109 36.30 -4.69 -2.52
CA LEU A 109 34.99 -4.13 -2.89
C LEU A 109 35.19 -2.80 -3.64
N PRO A 110 34.70 -2.66 -4.89
CA PRO A 110 34.81 -1.41 -5.61
C PRO A 110 33.96 -0.31 -4.97
N SER A 111 34.47 0.92 -5.03
CA SER A 111 33.71 2.10 -4.63
C SER A 111 32.54 2.30 -5.59
N ALA A 112 31.33 2.44 -5.05
CA ALA A 112 30.13 2.73 -5.84
C ALA A 112 29.26 3.79 -5.16
N THR A 113 28.57 4.58 -5.99
CA THR A 113 27.63 5.62 -5.55
C THR A 113 26.22 5.07 -5.32
N SER A 114 25.97 3.84 -5.73
CA SER A 114 24.73 3.09 -5.50
C SER A 114 25.01 1.68 -5.00
N ALA A 115 24.03 1.10 -4.31
CA ALA A 115 24.01 -0.29 -3.89
C ALA A 115 22.68 -0.94 -4.34
N GLN A 116 22.71 -2.20 -4.72
CA GLN A 116 21.49 -2.98 -4.93
C GLN A 116 21.06 -3.61 -3.61
N LEU A 117 19.78 -3.49 -3.29
CA LEU A 117 19.15 -4.14 -2.15
C LEU A 117 18.11 -5.12 -2.70
N THR A 118 18.27 -6.40 -2.38
CA THR A 118 17.32 -7.45 -2.75
C THR A 118 16.65 -7.98 -1.49
N VAL A 119 15.32 -8.05 -1.50
CA VAL A 119 14.52 -8.51 -0.37
C VAL A 119 13.67 -9.69 -0.83
N ILE A 120 13.76 -10.80 -0.10
CA ILE A 120 12.92 -11.98 -0.29
C ILE A 120 11.91 -12.01 0.85
N THR A 121 10.64 -12.00 0.51
CA THR A 121 9.53 -12.06 1.46
C THR A 121 8.68 -13.31 1.24
N ARG A 122 7.94 -13.70 2.28
CA ARG A 122 6.96 -14.79 2.24
C ARG A 122 5.59 -14.31 2.71
N SER A 123 4.56 -14.64 1.93
CA SER A 123 3.16 -14.36 2.27
C SER A 123 2.59 -15.38 3.27
N ALA A 124 1.40 -15.10 3.79
CA ALA A 124 0.64 -16.06 4.60
C ALA A 124 0.25 -17.34 3.82
N SER A 125 0.14 -17.27 2.49
CA SER A 125 -0.07 -18.44 1.60
C SER A 125 1.23 -19.17 1.24
N PHE A 126 2.35 -18.86 1.90
CA PHE A 126 3.68 -19.41 1.64
C PHE A 126 4.27 -19.08 0.26
N GLU A 127 3.68 -18.13 -0.46
CA GLU A 127 4.26 -17.62 -1.71
C GLU A 127 5.48 -16.76 -1.41
N ARG A 128 6.56 -16.98 -2.16
CA ARG A 128 7.77 -16.19 -2.07
C ARG A 128 7.78 -15.08 -3.11
N ARG A 129 8.26 -13.92 -2.70
CA ARG A 129 8.37 -12.75 -3.56
C ARG A 129 9.76 -12.13 -3.45
N LEU A 130 10.27 -11.68 -4.58
CA LEU A 130 11.56 -11.01 -4.70
C LEU A 130 11.32 -9.55 -5.08
N SER A 131 11.87 -8.63 -4.31
CA SER A 131 11.83 -7.18 -4.57
C SER A 131 13.24 -6.63 -4.67
N VAL A 132 13.50 -5.80 -5.68
CA VAL A 132 14.81 -5.17 -5.91
C VAL A 132 14.69 -3.67 -5.81
N PHE A 133 15.57 -3.07 -5.02
CA PHE A 133 15.68 -1.63 -4.83
C PHE A 133 17.07 -1.16 -5.21
N ARG A 134 17.15 0.04 -5.79
CA ARG A 134 18.41 0.74 -6.01
C ARG A 134 18.59 1.77 -4.90
N VAL A 135 19.57 1.58 -4.03
CA VAL A 135 19.90 2.54 -2.98
C VAL A 135 20.96 3.50 -3.51
N VAL A 136 20.71 4.81 -3.44
CA VAL A 136 21.62 5.85 -3.95
C VAL A 136 21.93 6.87 -2.87
N ARG A 137 23.13 7.46 -2.96
CA ARG A 137 23.52 8.58 -2.08
C ARG A 137 22.73 9.83 -2.46
N ALA A 138 22.22 10.54 -1.46
CA ALA A 138 21.64 11.86 -1.60
C ALA A 138 22.36 12.88 -0.71
N SER A 139 22.35 14.15 -1.13
CA SER A 139 22.90 15.27 -0.36
C SER A 139 21.89 15.82 0.65
N SER A 140 20.59 15.79 0.31
CA SER A 140 19.47 16.20 1.16
C SER A 140 18.51 15.03 1.38
N PRO A 141 17.84 14.97 2.55
CA PRO A 141 16.81 13.97 2.78
C PRO A 141 15.68 14.09 1.74
N PRO A 142 15.08 12.97 1.32
CA PRO A 142 13.86 13.02 0.52
C PRO A 142 12.67 13.54 1.34
N ASP A 143 11.56 13.82 0.66
CA ASP A 143 10.27 14.21 1.23
C ASP A 143 9.51 13.04 1.89
N TYR A 144 10.09 11.84 1.88
CA TYR A 144 9.59 10.64 2.54
C TYR A 144 10.61 10.08 3.53
N HIS A 145 10.12 9.45 4.59
CA HIS A 145 10.94 8.70 5.55
C HIS A 145 10.62 7.19 5.54
N THR A 146 9.49 6.82 4.93
CA THR A 146 9.05 5.43 4.79
C THR A 146 8.67 5.15 3.34
N VAL A 147 9.18 4.04 2.82
CA VAL A 147 8.71 3.41 1.59
C VAL A 147 7.79 2.27 2.00
N GLU A 148 6.49 2.44 1.76
CA GLU A 148 5.50 1.43 2.06
C GLU A 148 5.34 0.53 0.83
N VAL A 149 5.77 -0.72 0.96
CA VAL A 149 5.49 -1.75 -0.05
C VAL A 149 4.03 -2.11 0.10
N VAL A 150 3.25 -1.76 -0.91
CA VAL A 150 1.85 -2.08 -0.98
C VAL A 150 1.65 -3.26 -1.93
N PRO A 151 0.61 -4.07 -1.72
CA PRO A 151 0.19 -5.06 -2.71
C PRO A 151 0.10 -4.42 -4.10
N PRO A 152 0.20 -5.20 -5.18
CA PRO A 152 0.03 -4.68 -6.52
C PRO A 152 -1.32 -3.96 -6.63
N GLY A 153 -1.33 -2.64 -6.53
CA GLY A 153 -2.51 -1.83 -6.84
C GLY A 153 -2.52 -1.60 -8.33
N VAL A 154 -3.08 -2.51 -9.11
CA VAL A 154 -2.98 -2.42 -10.58
C VAL A 154 -4.33 -2.02 -11.15
N PRO A 155 -4.37 -1.18 -12.20
CA PRO A 155 -5.53 -1.10 -13.10
C PRO A 155 -5.78 -2.48 -13.73
N GLY A 156 -6.52 -3.34 -13.03
CA GLY A 156 -7.49 -4.22 -13.65
C GLY A 156 -8.80 -3.46 -13.79
N ARG A 157 -9.82 -4.05 -14.44
CA ARG A 157 -11.19 -3.49 -14.52
C ARG A 157 -11.48 -2.77 -13.20
N LEU A 158 -11.71 -1.45 -13.28
CA LEU A 158 -12.13 -0.68 -12.12
C LEU A 158 -13.39 -1.37 -11.60
N VAL A 159 -13.22 -2.14 -10.54
CA VAL A 159 -14.31 -2.81 -9.88
C VAL A 159 -14.99 -1.71 -9.10
N ASP A 160 -16.22 -1.37 -9.50
CA ASP A 160 -17.01 -0.45 -8.71
C ASP A 160 -17.52 -1.22 -7.49
N VAL A 161 -16.75 -1.19 -6.40
CA VAL A 161 -17.09 -1.84 -5.12
C VAL A 161 -18.46 -1.37 -4.64
N SER A 162 -18.79 -0.09 -4.88
CA SER A 162 -20.09 0.46 -4.51
C SER A 162 -21.20 -0.16 -5.36
N ALA A 163 -20.97 -0.40 -6.65
CA ALA A 163 -21.91 -1.16 -7.48
C ALA A 163 -22.05 -2.60 -6.99
N LEU A 164 -20.97 -3.31 -6.66
CA LEU A 164 -21.09 -4.67 -6.13
C LEU A 164 -21.90 -4.74 -4.83
N GLU A 165 -21.69 -3.79 -3.92
CA GLU A 165 -22.46 -3.67 -2.68
C GLU A 165 -23.94 -3.41 -2.96
N ARG A 166 -24.25 -2.48 -3.86
CA ARG A 166 -25.63 -2.21 -4.30
C ARG A 166 -26.25 -3.43 -4.98
N GLY A 167 -25.52 -4.13 -5.84
CA GLY A 167 -26.00 -5.33 -6.52
C GLY A 167 -26.29 -6.48 -5.56
N ARG A 168 -25.47 -6.64 -4.51
CA ARG A 168 -25.76 -7.57 -3.41
C ARG A 168 -27.04 -7.19 -2.69
N GLN A 169 -27.21 -5.91 -2.32
CA GLN A 169 -28.42 -5.43 -1.65
C GLN A 169 -29.66 -5.62 -2.52
N GLU A 170 -29.55 -5.37 -3.82
CA GLU A 170 -30.62 -5.56 -4.80
C GLU A 170 -30.99 -7.04 -4.94
N ALA A 171 -30.00 -7.94 -5.04
CA ALA A 171 -30.24 -9.38 -5.07
C ALA A 171 -30.96 -9.88 -3.80
N ILE A 172 -30.63 -9.31 -2.64
CA ILE A 172 -31.36 -9.59 -1.38
C ILE A 172 -32.79 -9.06 -1.45
N ARG A 173 -32.98 -7.82 -1.91
CA ARG A 173 -34.29 -7.18 -2.04
C ARG A 173 -35.23 -7.95 -2.98
N GLN A 174 -34.69 -8.53 -4.04
CA GLN A 174 -35.42 -9.33 -5.03
C GLN A 174 -35.60 -10.80 -4.62
N ASN A 175 -35.14 -11.20 -3.43
CA ASN A 175 -35.12 -12.59 -2.95
C ASN A 175 -34.32 -13.55 -3.87
N TRP A 176 -33.34 -13.05 -4.62
CA TRP A 176 -32.40 -13.89 -5.40
C TRP A 176 -31.18 -14.33 -4.58
N LEU A 177 -30.89 -13.60 -3.50
CA LEU A 177 -29.84 -13.93 -2.53
C LEU A 177 -30.43 -13.88 -1.13
N GLU A 178 -30.38 -14.99 -0.41
CA GLU A 178 -30.79 -15.02 1.00
C GLU A 178 -29.70 -14.39 1.89
N SER A 179 -30.08 -13.38 2.68
CA SER A 179 -29.18 -12.71 3.62
C SER A 179 -28.62 -13.70 4.64
N GLY A 180 -27.30 -13.70 4.84
CA GLY A 180 -26.62 -14.61 5.75
C GLY A 180 -26.39 -16.03 5.22
N SER A 181 -26.88 -16.36 4.02
CA SER A 181 -26.59 -17.63 3.34
C SER A 181 -25.08 -17.83 3.12
N LEU A 182 -24.67 -19.07 2.77
CA LEU A 182 -23.26 -19.35 2.46
C LEU A 182 -22.76 -18.47 1.31
N LEU A 183 -23.58 -18.29 0.26
CA LEU A 183 -23.23 -17.45 -0.88
C LEU A 183 -23.09 -15.99 -0.47
N ASP A 184 -24.02 -15.48 0.35
CA ASP A 184 -23.97 -14.11 0.85
C ASP A 184 -22.70 -13.83 1.67
N ARG A 185 -22.32 -14.77 2.56
CA ARG A 185 -21.08 -14.67 3.34
C ARG A 185 -19.82 -14.66 2.46
N ARG A 186 -19.80 -15.46 1.39
CA ARG A 186 -18.69 -15.46 0.41
C ARG A 186 -18.62 -14.14 -0.36
N ILE A 187 -19.74 -13.53 -0.72
CA ILE A 187 -19.77 -12.22 -1.36
C ILE A 187 -19.23 -11.14 -0.41
N VAL A 188 -19.65 -11.14 0.86
CA VAL A 188 -19.12 -10.21 1.87
C VAL A 188 -17.61 -10.39 2.07
N GLN A 189 -17.14 -11.63 2.13
CA GLN A 189 -15.71 -11.93 2.19
C GLN A 189 -14.98 -11.41 0.96
N PHE A 190 -15.50 -11.65 -0.25
CA PHE A 190 -14.94 -11.12 -1.49
C PHE A 190 -14.81 -9.59 -1.48
N LEU A 191 -15.87 -8.86 -1.10
CA LEU A 191 -15.86 -7.40 -0.99
C LEU A 191 -14.75 -6.90 -0.05
N SER A 192 -14.56 -7.58 1.09
CA SER A 192 -13.48 -7.24 2.02
C SER A 192 -12.08 -7.50 1.45
N LEU A 193 -11.91 -8.54 0.65
CA LEU A 193 -10.63 -8.92 0.06
C LEU A 193 -10.19 -7.97 -1.06
N LEU A 194 -11.13 -7.28 -1.72
CA LEU A 194 -10.81 -6.27 -2.74
C LEU A 194 -10.01 -5.08 -2.18
N ALA A 195 -9.97 -4.89 -0.86
CA ALA A 195 -9.11 -3.89 -0.22
C ALA A 195 -7.60 -4.25 -0.31
N ALA A 196 -7.26 -5.53 -0.47
CA ALA A 196 -5.88 -6.04 -0.39
C ALA A 196 -5.44 -6.90 -1.58
N TYR A 197 -6.38 -7.41 -2.38
CA TYR A 197 -6.13 -8.38 -3.45
C TYR A 197 -6.75 -7.94 -4.78
N ARG A 198 -6.23 -8.46 -5.91
CA ARG A 198 -6.81 -8.25 -7.25
C ARG A 198 -8.18 -8.94 -7.33
N LEU A 199 -9.03 -8.53 -8.27
CA LEU A 199 -10.34 -9.17 -8.51
C LEU A 199 -10.21 -10.70 -8.60
N GLU A 200 -9.27 -11.20 -9.40
CA GLU A 200 -9.12 -12.65 -9.62
C GLU A 200 -8.67 -13.38 -8.34
N ASP A 201 -7.72 -12.81 -7.59
CA ASP A 201 -7.23 -13.40 -6.35
C ASP A 201 -8.30 -13.35 -5.24
N ALA A 202 -9.00 -12.22 -5.11
CA ALA A 202 -10.09 -12.04 -4.15
C ALA A 202 -11.23 -13.03 -4.44
N ARG A 203 -11.57 -13.19 -5.72
CA ARG A 203 -12.59 -14.10 -6.21
C ARG A 203 -12.24 -15.56 -5.90
N GLN A 204 -11.02 -15.98 -6.22
CA GLN A 204 -10.53 -17.32 -5.91
C GLN A 204 -10.49 -17.59 -4.40
N LYS A 205 -9.98 -16.64 -3.61
CA LYS A 205 -9.93 -16.75 -2.13
C LYS A 205 -11.32 -16.80 -1.48
N ALA A 206 -12.30 -16.10 -2.04
CA ALA A 206 -13.69 -16.13 -1.56
C ALA A 206 -14.51 -17.31 -2.12
N GLY A 207 -13.97 -18.04 -3.10
CA GLY A 207 -14.67 -19.15 -3.74
C GLY A 207 -15.94 -18.74 -4.48
N ILE A 208 -15.89 -17.62 -5.21
CA ILE A 208 -17.00 -17.13 -6.06
C ILE A 208 -16.61 -17.11 -7.54
N SER A 209 -17.58 -17.14 -8.47
CA SER A 209 -17.31 -17.11 -9.92
C SER A 209 -17.15 -15.69 -10.45
N LEU A 210 -16.52 -15.54 -11.63
CA LEU A 210 -16.40 -14.22 -12.28
C LEU A 210 -17.77 -13.71 -12.73
N GLU A 211 -18.59 -14.62 -13.27
CA GLU A 211 -19.97 -14.37 -13.67
C GLU A 211 -20.82 -13.79 -12.54
N LEU A 212 -20.68 -14.30 -11.31
CA LEU A 212 -21.38 -13.73 -10.15
C LEU A 212 -20.95 -12.28 -9.88
N VAL A 213 -19.65 -12.00 -9.96
CA VAL A 213 -19.12 -10.64 -9.76
C VAL A 213 -19.67 -9.69 -10.83
N GLU A 214 -19.69 -10.13 -12.09
CA GLU A 214 -20.26 -9.36 -13.21
C GLU A 214 -21.75 -9.10 -13.03
N ARG A 215 -22.50 -10.12 -12.60
CA ARG A 215 -23.93 -9.99 -12.35
C ARG A 215 -24.24 -8.99 -11.24
N LEU A 216 -23.50 -9.04 -10.14
CA LEU A 216 -23.66 -8.09 -9.04
C LEU A 216 -23.32 -6.66 -9.48
N GLU A 217 -22.26 -6.49 -10.28
CA GLU A 217 -21.88 -5.15 -10.75
C GLU A 217 -22.92 -4.55 -11.70
N GLN A 218 -23.46 -5.35 -12.62
CA GLN A 218 -24.57 -4.97 -13.51
C GLN A 218 -25.80 -4.55 -12.71
N LEU A 219 -26.20 -5.37 -11.73
CA LEU A 219 -27.32 -5.07 -10.83
C LEU A 219 -27.11 -3.74 -10.09
N GLY A 220 -25.90 -3.50 -9.59
CA GLY A 220 -25.58 -2.29 -8.84
C GLY A 220 -25.45 -1.02 -9.68
N ARG A 221 -25.24 -1.15 -10.99
CA ARG A 221 -25.26 -0.02 -11.94
C ARG A 221 -26.66 0.31 -12.44
N GLY A 222 -27.64 -0.57 -12.19
CA GLY A 222 -28.96 -0.45 -12.79
C GLY A 222 -28.93 -0.60 -14.31
N GLU A 223 -27.90 -1.27 -14.85
CA GLU A 223 -27.83 -1.63 -16.26
C GLU A 223 -28.89 -2.71 -16.50
N ASP A 224 -29.87 -2.35 -17.32
CA ASP A 224 -31.10 -3.10 -17.52
C ASP A 224 -30.81 -4.57 -17.84
N LEU A 225 -31.38 -5.47 -17.05
CA LEU A 225 -31.40 -6.88 -17.37
C LEU A 225 -32.37 -7.04 -18.52
N GLY A 226 -31.85 -7.01 -19.75
CA GLY A 226 -32.56 -7.44 -20.94
C GLY A 226 -32.95 -8.91 -20.82
N PHE A 227 -33.97 -9.20 -20.01
CA PHE A 227 -34.75 -10.41 -20.00
C PHE A 227 -36.22 -9.98 -20.00
N SER A 228 -36.69 -9.75 -21.22
CA SER A 228 -38.08 -9.95 -21.54
C SER A 228 -38.43 -11.40 -21.21
N ASP A 229 -39.35 -11.53 -20.27
CA ASP A 229 -40.28 -12.63 -20.04
C ASP A 229 -39.77 -13.95 -19.40
N GLY A 230 -40.41 -14.27 -18.27
CA GLY A 230 -40.67 -15.61 -17.75
C GLY A 230 -39.58 -16.68 -17.80
N GLY A 231 -38.70 -16.73 -16.80
CA GLY A 231 -37.86 -17.90 -16.58
C GLY A 231 -37.23 -17.93 -15.19
N LYS A 232 -37.77 -18.75 -14.27
CA LYS A 232 -37.04 -19.15 -13.05
C LYS A 232 -35.77 -19.91 -13.46
N PRO A 233 -34.58 -19.56 -12.97
CA PRO A 233 -33.44 -20.44 -13.08
C PRO A 233 -33.52 -21.50 -11.98
N SER A 234 -33.68 -22.77 -12.39
CA SER A 234 -33.38 -23.93 -11.55
C SER A 234 -31.87 -23.99 -11.34
N VAL A 235 -31.41 -23.86 -10.10
CA VAL A 235 -30.02 -24.18 -9.74
C VAL A 235 -29.99 -25.66 -9.39
N GLU A 236 -29.54 -26.46 -10.35
CA GLU A 236 -29.27 -27.88 -10.16
C GLU A 236 -27.96 -28.04 -9.39
N LEU A 237 -28.06 -28.66 -8.21
CA LEU A 237 -26.94 -29.15 -7.43
C LEU A 237 -26.38 -30.39 -8.14
N GLN A 238 -25.19 -30.29 -8.72
CA GLN A 238 -24.30 -31.43 -8.93
C GLN A 238 -23.18 -31.28 -7.89
N GLY A 239 -22.95 -32.19 -6.95
CA GLY A 239 -23.13 -33.64 -7.00
C GLY A 239 -21.77 -34.23 -6.69
N GLU A 240 -21.65 -34.88 -5.54
CA GLU A 240 -20.46 -35.57 -5.04
C GLU A 240 -19.77 -36.45 -6.10
N GLN A 241 -18.44 -36.43 -6.08
CA GLN A 241 -17.57 -37.61 -6.17
C GLN A 241 -16.25 -37.32 -5.46
#